data_AF-A0A6J7CDI0-F1
#
_entry.id   AF-A0A6J7CDI0-F1
#
_cell.length_a   1.000
_cell.length_b   1.000
_cell.length_c   1.000
_cell.angle_alpha   90.00
_cell.angle_beta   90.00
_cell.angle_gamma   90.00
#
_symmetry.space_group_name_H-M   'P 1'
#
loop_
_entity.id
_entity.type
_entity.pdbx_description
1 polymer ?
#
loop_
_entity_poly.entity_id
_entity_poly.type
_entity_poly.pdbx_seq_one_letter_code
_entity_poly.pdbx_strand_id
1 'polypeptide(L)'
;METPRDERTEATCELVRDMLEADWCTVVPNGAQSPLAVSGDVPDLPWVMAFLGGISHLASDVEHEHTPADVAWAPLDLLDAGVVVGRQRGAFRLRERQHLTLIARIVSSALASS
;
A
#
# COMPACT_ATOMS: atom_id res chain seq x y z
N MET A 1 -8.18 -0.03 -23.28
CA MET A 1 -9.47 0.13 -22.60
C MET A 1 -9.21 -0.33 -21.19
N GLU A 2 -8.94 0.62 -20.30
CA GLU A 2 -8.76 0.32 -18.87
C GLU A 2 -10.04 -0.29 -18.32
N THR A 3 -9.89 -1.28 -17.44
CA THR A 3 -11.04 -1.92 -16.82
C THR A 3 -11.52 -1.07 -15.66
N PRO A 4 -12.82 -1.12 -15.28
CA PRO A 4 -13.33 -0.41 -14.10
C PRO A 4 -12.59 -0.73 -12.80
N ARG A 5 -11.91 -1.88 -12.74
CA ARG A 5 -11.07 -2.28 -11.61
C ARG A 5 -9.76 -1.49 -11.58
N ASP A 6 -9.15 -1.23 -12.73
CA ASP A 6 -7.90 -0.48 -12.84
C ASP A 6 -8.13 0.96 -12.35
N GLU A 7 -9.17 1.64 -12.87
CA GLU A 7 -9.56 3.00 -12.46
C GLU A 7 -9.81 3.11 -10.95
N ARG A 8 -10.47 2.12 -10.35
CA ARG A 8 -10.74 2.11 -8.90
C ARG A 8 -9.47 1.88 -8.07
N THR A 9 -8.51 1.12 -8.59
CA THR A 9 -7.25 0.84 -7.89
C THR A 9 -6.31 2.04 -7.98
N GLU A 10 -6.34 2.79 -9.08
CA GLU A 10 -5.66 4.08 -9.24
C GLU A 10 -6.26 5.15 -8.31
N ALA A 11 -7.58 5.31 -8.32
CA ALA A 11 -8.26 6.25 -7.41
C ALA A 11 -7.99 5.91 -5.93
N THR A 12 -7.87 4.62 -5.60
CA THR A 12 -7.43 4.19 -4.27
C THR A 12 -6.03 4.70 -3.95
N CYS A 13 -5.06 4.55 -4.86
CA CYS A 13 -3.70 5.01 -4.64
C CYS A 13 -3.64 6.53 -4.43
N GLU A 14 -4.37 7.30 -5.23
CA GLU A 14 -4.47 8.76 -5.10
C GLU A 14 -5.06 9.16 -3.75
N LEU A 15 -6.21 8.59 -3.37
CA LEU A 15 -6.88 8.91 -2.11
C LEU A 15 -6.02 8.55 -0.89
N VAL A 16 -5.40 7.37 -0.89
CA VAL A 16 -4.51 6.96 0.22
C VAL A 16 -3.31 7.89 0.29
N ARG A 17 -2.70 8.25 -0.85
CA ARG A 17 -1.57 9.18 -0.89
C ARG A 17 -1.95 10.54 -0.30
N ASP A 18 -3.09 11.09 -0.72
CA ASP A 18 -3.55 12.40 -0.26
C ASP A 18 -3.93 12.39 1.23
N MET A 19 -4.68 11.38 1.68
CA MET A 19 -5.10 11.25 3.08
C MET A 19 -3.93 11.09 4.06
N LEU A 20 -2.86 10.44 3.60
CA LEU A 20 -1.65 10.22 4.39
C LEU A 20 -0.57 11.22 4.03
N GLU A 21 -0.84 12.29 3.28
CA GLU A 21 0.16 13.27 2.85
C GLU A 21 1.48 12.59 2.43
N ALA A 22 1.36 11.52 1.64
CA ALA A 22 2.47 10.71 1.17
C ALA A 22 2.97 11.24 -0.17
N ASP A 23 4.23 10.96 -0.50
CA ASP A 23 4.79 11.35 -1.80
C ASP A 23 4.41 10.34 -2.90
N TRP A 24 4.22 9.08 -2.51
CA TRP A 24 3.83 8.01 -3.42
C TRP A 24 2.99 6.93 -2.74
N CYS A 25 2.22 6.22 -3.56
CA CYS A 25 1.39 5.08 -3.18
C CYS A 25 1.35 4.05 -4.31
N THR A 26 1.37 2.76 -3.98
CA THR A 26 1.17 1.68 -4.95
C THR A 26 0.43 0.51 -4.34
N VAL A 27 -0.37 -0.16 -5.16
CA VAL A 27 -0.97 -1.46 -4.84
C VAL A 27 -0.26 -2.52 -5.64
N VAL A 28 0.26 -3.54 -4.96
CA VAL A 28 1.05 -4.61 -5.58
C VAL A 28 0.45 -5.97 -5.20
N PRO A 29 0.04 -6.80 -6.17
CA PRO A 29 -0.37 -8.17 -5.88
C PRO A 29 0.82 -9.00 -5.38
N ASN A 30 0.53 -9.94 -4.51
CA ASN A 30 1.53 -10.86 -4.01
C ASN A 30 2.16 -11.66 -5.17
N GLY A 31 3.50 -11.67 -5.25
CA GLY A 31 4.24 -12.35 -6.31
C GLY A 31 4.12 -11.76 -7.73
N ALA A 32 3.53 -10.57 -7.90
CA ALA A 32 3.34 -9.97 -9.22
C ALA A 32 4.62 -9.40 -9.85
N GLN A 33 4.62 -9.31 -11.19
CA GLN A 33 5.66 -8.65 -11.98
C GLN A 33 5.37 -7.17 -12.26
N SER A 34 4.20 -6.68 -11.89
CA SER A 34 3.76 -5.29 -12.06
C SER A 34 2.76 -4.88 -10.97
N PRO A 35 2.75 -3.61 -10.53
CA PRO A 35 1.72 -3.10 -9.64
C PRO A 35 0.34 -3.08 -10.32
N LEU A 36 -0.73 -3.14 -9.54
CA LEU A 36 -2.09 -2.89 -10.03
C LEU A 36 -2.35 -1.41 -10.27
N ALA A 37 -1.71 -0.56 -9.47
CA ALA A 37 -1.80 0.89 -9.60
C ALA A 37 -0.61 1.57 -8.92
N VAL A 38 -0.30 2.78 -9.40
CA VAL A 38 0.73 3.66 -8.87
C VAL A 38 0.20 5.08 -8.81
N SER A 39 0.61 5.84 -7.80
CA SER A 39 0.35 7.27 -7.70
C SER A 39 1.58 7.96 -7.12
N GLY A 40 2.04 9.02 -7.80
CA GLY A 40 3.26 9.76 -7.43
C GLY A 40 4.56 9.07 -7.86
N ASP A 41 5.66 9.50 -7.26
CA ASP A 41 7.02 9.06 -7.58
C ASP A 41 7.35 7.74 -6.86
N VAL A 42 6.64 6.67 -7.24
CA VAL A 42 6.84 5.32 -6.67
C VAL A 42 8.28 4.83 -6.99
N PRO A 43 9.01 4.28 -6.00
CA PRO A 43 10.31 3.63 -6.24
C PRO A 43 10.21 2.51 -7.29
N ASP A 44 11.36 2.02 -7.75
CA ASP A 44 11.36 0.88 -8.65
C ASP A 44 10.65 -0.35 -8.03
N LEU A 45 9.94 -1.09 -8.87
CA LEU A 45 9.16 -2.24 -8.42
C LEU A 45 10.01 -3.31 -7.70
N PRO A 46 11.25 -3.64 -8.14
CA PRO A 46 12.12 -4.54 -7.39
C PRO A 46 12.34 -4.13 -5.94
N TRP A 47 12.53 -2.84 -5.67
CA TRP A 47 12.66 -2.32 -4.31
C TRP A 47 11.36 -2.51 -3.51
N VAL A 48 10.20 -2.18 -4.09
CA VAL A 48 8.89 -2.34 -3.44
C VAL A 48 8.62 -3.83 -3.12
N MET A 49 8.94 -4.72 -4.05
CA MET A 49 8.78 -6.17 -3.88
C MET A 49 9.74 -6.72 -2.82
N ALA A 50 10.99 -6.26 -2.79
CA ALA A 50 11.95 -6.63 -1.75
C ALA A 50 11.48 -6.18 -0.36
N PHE A 51 10.93 -4.96 -0.26
CA PHE A 51 10.32 -4.45 0.96
C PHE A 51 9.14 -5.32 1.40
N LEU A 52 8.16 -5.56 0.52
CA LEU A 52 6.99 -6.39 0.81
C LEU A 52 7.39 -7.82 1.19
N GLY A 53 8.35 -8.44 0.51
CA GLY A 53 8.84 -9.77 0.85
C GLY A 53 9.51 -9.86 2.22
N GLY A 54 10.19 -8.78 2.64
CA GLY A 54 10.86 -8.69 3.93
C GLY A 54 9.89 -8.47 5.11
N ILE A 55 8.78 -7.75 4.89
CA ILE A 55 7.86 -7.36 5.97
C ILE A 55 6.58 -8.19 6.04
N SER A 56 6.15 -8.83 4.94
CA SER A 56 4.89 -9.59 4.90
C SER A 56 4.86 -10.74 5.90
N HIS A 57 6.04 -11.32 6.17
CA HIS A 57 6.24 -12.39 7.16
C HIS A 57 6.21 -11.89 8.62
N LEU A 58 6.21 -10.57 8.84
CA LEU A 58 6.25 -9.92 10.17
C LEU A 58 4.88 -9.35 10.60
N ALA A 59 3.80 -9.71 9.88
CA ALA A 59 2.43 -9.20 10.07
C ALA A 59 1.72 -9.67 11.36
N SER A 60 2.46 -10.00 12.43
CA SER A 60 1.91 -10.31 13.75
C SER A 60 2.30 -9.21 14.74
N ASP A 61 1.33 -8.54 15.37
CA ASP A 61 1.28 -7.61 16.53
C ASP A 61 2.45 -6.63 16.86
N VAL A 62 3.67 -6.86 16.37
CA VAL A 62 4.90 -6.05 16.48
C VAL A 62 5.18 -5.28 15.16
N GLU A 63 4.13 -5.10 14.35
CA GLU A 63 4.10 -4.74 12.92
C GLU A 63 4.90 -3.48 12.52
N HIS A 64 5.16 -2.57 13.47
CA HIS A 64 5.73 -1.26 13.19
C HIS A 64 7.21 -1.11 13.57
N GLU A 65 7.78 -2.03 14.37
CA GLU A 65 9.17 -1.89 14.83
C GLU A 65 10.19 -2.14 13.72
N HIS A 66 9.81 -2.93 12.71
CA HIS A 66 10.71 -3.34 11.61
C HIS A 66 10.41 -2.64 10.28
N THR A 67 9.37 -1.82 10.21
CA THR A 67 9.06 -1.05 9.00
C THR A 67 9.91 0.23 8.99
N PRO A 68 10.59 0.59 7.87
CA PRO A 68 11.25 1.88 7.74
C PRO A 68 10.32 3.02 8.12
N ALA A 69 10.87 4.03 8.81
CA ALA A 69 10.06 5.08 9.41
C ALA A 69 9.26 5.87 8.35
N ASP A 70 9.81 6.04 7.17
CA ASP A 70 9.32 6.77 6.00
C ASP A 70 8.43 5.95 5.05
N VAL A 71 8.19 4.67 5.36
CA VAL A 71 7.32 3.79 4.59
C VAL A 71 6.22 3.21 5.49
N ALA A 72 4.99 3.14 4.99
CA ALA A 72 3.92 2.41 5.65
C ALA A 72 3.27 1.44 4.66
N TRP A 73 2.71 0.37 5.18
CA TRP A 73 2.07 -0.65 4.36
C TRP A 73 0.90 -1.25 5.12
N ALA A 74 -0.03 -1.85 4.38
CA ALA A 74 -1.07 -2.69 4.94
C ALA A 74 -1.51 -3.75 3.91
N PRO A 75 -1.95 -4.94 4.35
CA PRO A 75 -2.47 -5.95 3.46
C PRO A 75 -3.87 -5.58 2.96
N LEU A 76 -4.16 -5.94 1.71
CA LEU A 76 -5.49 -5.94 1.11
C LEU A 76 -5.95 -7.40 1.03
N ASP A 77 -6.31 -7.99 2.17
CA ASP A 77 -6.51 -9.44 2.36
C ASP A 77 -7.39 -10.12 1.30
N LEU A 78 -8.47 -9.47 0.87
CA LEU A 78 -9.42 -10.04 -0.11
C LEU A 78 -8.92 -9.98 -1.57
N LEU A 79 -7.79 -9.31 -1.81
CA LEU A 79 -7.20 -9.14 -3.14
C LEU A 79 -5.86 -9.86 -3.30
N ASP A 80 -5.35 -10.53 -2.26
CA ASP A 80 -3.98 -11.08 -2.20
C ASP A 80 -2.95 -10.03 -2.67
N ALA A 81 -3.05 -8.82 -2.13
CA ALA A 81 -2.24 -7.67 -2.49
C ALA A 81 -1.84 -6.86 -1.26
N GLY A 82 -0.87 -5.97 -1.41
CA GLY A 82 -0.50 -4.98 -0.40
C GLY A 82 -0.62 -3.57 -0.94
N VAL A 83 -1.05 -2.64 -0.10
CA VAL A 83 -0.89 -1.20 -0.34
C VAL A 83 0.37 -0.73 0.36
N VAL A 84 1.22 0.00 -0.35
CA VAL A 84 2.47 0.58 0.16
C VAL A 84 2.48 2.07 -0.12
N VAL A 85 2.84 2.85 0.89
CA VAL A 85 3.01 4.30 0.79
C VAL A 85 4.36 4.72 1.32
N GLY A 86 4.92 5.78 0.77
CA GLY A 86 6.18 6.34 1.23
C GLY A 86 6.22 7.85 1.19
N ARG A 87 7.13 8.39 2.00
CA ARG A 87 7.49 9.81 2.01
C ARG A 87 9.00 9.93 1.79
N GLN A 88 9.42 10.94 1.04
CA GLN A 88 10.81 11.36 0.93
C GLN A 88 11.28 12.03 2.23
N ARG A 89 10.35 12.66 2.98
CA ARG A 89 10.67 13.38 4.22
C ARG A 89 9.66 13.10 5.32
N GLY A 90 10.18 12.70 6.48
CA GLY A 90 9.39 12.48 7.69
C GLY A 90 8.97 11.03 7.86
N ALA A 91 8.59 10.70 9.09
CA ALA A 91 8.18 9.35 9.48
C ALA A 91 6.66 9.23 9.56
N PHE A 92 6.11 8.11 9.13
CA PHE A 92 4.74 7.71 9.46
C PHE A 92 4.65 7.34 10.94
N ARG A 93 3.81 8.07 11.66
CA ARG A 93 3.49 7.83 13.06
C ARG A 93 2.60 6.59 13.19
N LEU A 94 2.58 6.01 14.39
CA LEU A 94 1.74 4.85 14.70
C LEU A 94 0.27 5.06 14.30
N ARG A 95 -0.28 6.26 14.55
CA ARG A 95 -1.67 6.58 14.19
C ARG A 95 -1.92 6.57 12.68
N GLU A 96 -0.97 7.08 11.89
CA GLU A 96 -1.09 7.08 10.42
C GLU A 96 -1.05 5.65 9.87
N ARG A 97 -0.18 4.80 10.45
CA ARG A 97 -0.09 3.38 10.10
C ARG A 97 -1.37 2.63 10.47
N GLN A 98 -1.95 2.89 11.63
CA GLN A 98 -3.26 2.36 12.03
C GLN A 98 -4.39 2.83 11.10
N HIS A 99 -4.38 4.10 10.68
CA HIS A 99 -5.34 4.60 9.70
C HIS A 99 -5.19 3.87 8.36
N LEU A 100 -3.96 3.63 7.88
CA LEU A 100 -3.70 2.87 6.66
C LEU A 100 -4.29 1.45 6.75
N THR A 101 -4.10 0.76 7.87
CA THR A 101 -4.69 -0.58 8.08
C THR A 101 -6.22 -0.56 8.00
N LEU A 102 -6.87 0.44 8.59
CA LEU A 102 -8.34 0.58 8.51
C LEU A 102 -8.81 0.88 7.08
N ILE A 103 -8.11 1.79 6.38
CA ILE A 103 -8.40 2.13 4.97
C ILE A 103 -8.24 0.87 4.11
N ALA A 104 -7.15 0.13 4.28
CA ALA A 104 -6.86 -1.08 3.52
C ALA A 104 -7.98 -2.13 3.67
N ARG A 105 -8.52 -2.32 4.88
CA ARG A 105 -9.65 -3.24 5.10
C ARG A 105 -10.92 -2.79 4.36
N ILE A 106 -11.24 -1.50 4.38
CA ILE A 106 -12.41 -0.94 3.67
C ILE A 106 -12.24 -1.08 2.17
N VAL A 107 -11.08 -0.65 1.65
CA VAL A 107 -10.72 -0.70 0.23
C VAL A 107 -10.72 -2.13 -0.28
N SER A 108 -10.11 -3.07 0.46
CA SER A 108 -10.08 -4.49 0.11
C SER A 108 -11.49 -5.04 -0.07
N SER A 109 -12.41 -4.72 0.85
CA SER A 109 -13.82 -5.11 0.73
C SER A 109 -14.53 -4.44 -0.44
N ALA A 110 -14.27 -3.15 -0.69
CA ALA A 110 -14.94 -2.41 -1.76
C ALA A 110 -14.49 -2.89 -3.14
N LEU A 111 -13.20 -3.18 -3.32
CA LEU A 111 -12.63 -3.66 -4.58
C LEU A 111 -12.98 -5.13 -4.86
N ALA A 112 -13.13 -5.97 -3.83
CA ALA A 112 -13.50 -7.37 -3.97
C ALA A 112 -15.00 -7.58 -4.33
N SER A 113 -15.89 -6.63 -4.03
CA SER A 113 -17.32 -6.75 -4.33
C SER A 113 -17.68 -6.41 -5.79
N SER A 114 -16.70 -6.43 -6.70
CA SER A 114 -16.78 -5.84 -8.03
C SER A 114 -16.70 -6.84 -9.16
#